data_AF-M2QGP6-F1
#
_entry.id   AF-M2QGP6-F1
#
_cell.length_a   1.000
_cell.length_b   1.000
_cell.length_c   1.000
_cell.angle_alpha   90.00
_cell.angle_beta   90.00
_cell.angle_gamma   90.00
#
_symmetry.space_group_name_H-M   'P 1'
#
loop_
_entity.id
_entity.type
_entity.pdbx_description
1 polymer ?
#
loop_
_entity_poly.entity_id
_entity_poly.type
_entity_poly.pdbx_seq_one_letter_code
_entity_poly.pdbx_strand_id
1 'polypeptide(L)'
;LSHVHRGTLFEQHSLSVLQNSLSMALARVGGRGDGGVDLQGWWWLPEHPGRGGDARMRIRVLAQCKLERRKLSPKSVRELEGVLLRSMAPLSSGSSTSISVDEQLDPVVGLLISAVPFTKGTVLRAHSSPIPLMLLHLPPPPQISLGDKLTEDAPSMGTFLFNPALGATHGLLRGHVQPRWE
;
A
#
# COMPACT_ATOMS: atom_id res chain seq x y z
N LEU A 1 -11.44 -10.75 22.14
CA LEU A 1 -10.14 -10.44 21.48
C LEU A 1 -9.72 -9.02 21.84
N SER A 2 -8.47 -8.80 22.27
CA SER A 2 -7.95 -7.45 22.58
C SER A 2 -7.80 -6.59 21.31
N HIS A 3 -7.69 -5.27 21.45
CA HIS A 3 -7.44 -4.36 20.32
C HIS A 3 -6.19 -4.73 19.54
N VAL A 4 -5.10 -5.04 20.24
CA VAL A 4 -3.82 -5.48 19.64
C VAL A 4 -4.03 -6.76 18.83
N HIS A 5 -4.67 -7.77 19.42
CA HIS A 5 -4.89 -9.04 18.74
C HIS A 5 -5.79 -8.89 17.49
N ARG A 6 -6.83 -8.06 17.57
CA ARG A 6 -7.68 -7.76 16.42
C ARG A 6 -6.90 -7.05 15.31
N GLY A 7 -6.07 -6.07 15.66
CA GLY A 7 -5.19 -5.37 14.70
C GLY A 7 -4.25 -6.34 14.00
N THR A 8 -3.56 -7.20 14.76
CA THR A 8 -2.66 -8.22 14.21
C THR A 8 -3.36 -9.18 13.24
N LEU A 9 -4.58 -9.64 13.58
CA LEU A 9 -5.36 -10.48 12.68
C LEU A 9 -5.74 -9.75 11.38
N PHE A 10 -6.04 -8.45 11.44
CA PHE A 10 -6.34 -7.65 10.26
C PHE A 10 -5.10 -7.43 9.38
N GLU A 11 -3.93 -7.19 9.98
CA GLU A 11 -2.65 -7.09 9.27
C GLU A 11 -2.30 -8.42 8.57
N GLN A 12 -2.49 -9.56 9.24
CA GLN A 12 -2.28 -10.89 8.65
C GLN A 12 -3.25 -11.17 7.51
N HIS A 13 -4.52 -10.79 7.67
CA HIS A 13 -5.51 -10.93 6.60
C HIS A 13 -5.15 -10.07 5.38
N SER A 14 -4.77 -8.80 5.62
CA SER A 14 -4.32 -7.89 4.57
C SER A 14 -3.09 -8.42 3.83
N LEU A 15 -2.11 -8.95 4.57
CA LEU A 15 -0.92 -9.59 4.01
C LEU A 15 -1.29 -10.74 3.06
N SER A 16 -2.16 -11.66 3.51
CA SER A 16 -2.61 -12.80 2.72
C SER A 16 -3.29 -12.36 1.42
N VAL A 17 -4.18 -11.37 1.48
CA VAL A 17 -4.87 -10.84 0.28
C VAL A 17 -3.88 -10.20 -0.70
N LEU A 18 -2.95 -9.39 -0.22
CA LEU A 18 -1.96 -8.74 -1.10
C LEU A 18 -1.01 -9.75 -1.77
N GLN A 19 -0.60 -10.79 -1.04
CA GLN A 19 0.25 -11.86 -1.56
C GLN A 19 -0.48 -12.69 -2.62
N ASN A 20 -1.70 -13.13 -2.31
CA ASN A 20 -2.44 -14.08 -3.14
C ASN A 20 -3.12 -13.42 -4.35
N SER A 21 -3.55 -12.16 -4.24
CA SER A 21 -4.35 -11.50 -5.27
C SER A 21 -3.59 -10.46 -6.08
N LEU A 22 -2.48 -9.91 -5.58
CA LEU A 22 -1.74 -8.83 -6.24
C LEU A 22 -0.28 -9.18 -6.56
N SER A 23 0.13 -10.43 -6.38
CA SER A 23 1.51 -10.89 -6.64
C SER A 23 2.57 -10.07 -5.87
N MET A 24 2.25 -9.65 -4.65
CA MET A 24 3.19 -8.92 -3.79
C MET A 24 3.93 -9.90 -2.87
N ALA A 25 5.25 -9.78 -2.78
CA ALA A 25 6.07 -10.47 -1.79
C ALA A 25 6.29 -9.56 -0.58
N LEU A 26 5.38 -9.62 0.39
CA LEU A 26 5.38 -8.77 1.59
C LEU A 26 5.67 -9.56 2.87
N ALA A 27 6.13 -8.86 3.90
CA ALA A 27 6.25 -9.35 5.27
C ALA A 27 5.59 -8.35 6.24
N ARG A 28 5.00 -8.88 7.30
CA ARG A 28 4.49 -8.07 8.42
C ARG A 28 5.66 -7.59 9.27
N VAL A 29 5.73 -6.27 9.47
CA VAL A 29 6.73 -5.61 10.33
C VAL A 29 6.10 -4.78 11.45
N GLY A 30 4.76 -4.69 11.48
CA GLY A 30 3.99 -3.92 12.45
C GLY A 30 4.29 -4.30 13.90
N GLY A 31 4.58 -3.29 14.72
CA GLY A 31 5.03 -3.43 16.10
C GLY A 31 5.46 -2.11 16.74
N ARG A 32 5.88 -2.14 18.00
CA ARG A 32 6.31 -0.91 18.69
C ARG A 32 7.56 -0.35 18.00
N GLY A 33 7.45 0.86 17.44
CA GLY A 33 8.57 1.56 16.79
C GLY A 33 8.74 1.26 15.29
N ASP A 34 7.73 0.68 14.64
CA ASP A 34 7.71 0.36 13.21
C ASP A 34 7.66 1.57 12.25
N GLY A 35 7.75 2.79 12.80
CA GLY A 35 7.70 4.02 12.01
C GLY A 35 6.36 4.26 11.32
N GLY A 36 5.30 3.53 11.70
CA GLY A 36 4.00 3.56 11.03
C GLY A 36 3.98 2.71 9.77
N VAL A 37 4.69 1.58 9.72
CA VAL A 37 4.59 0.59 8.63
C VAL A 37 4.18 -0.74 9.22
N ASP A 38 3.05 -1.28 8.76
CA ASP A 38 2.54 -2.57 9.21
C ASP A 38 3.05 -3.72 8.33
N LEU A 39 3.10 -3.49 7.01
CA LEU A 39 3.62 -4.46 6.02
C LEU A 39 4.64 -3.80 5.09
N GLN A 40 5.68 -4.53 4.70
CA GLN A 40 6.64 -4.05 3.71
C GLN A 40 7.16 -5.18 2.82
N GLY A 41 7.62 -4.84 1.62
CA GLY A 41 8.23 -5.80 0.72
C GLY A 41 8.26 -5.31 -0.71
N TRP A 42 7.98 -6.21 -1.66
CA TRP A 42 8.12 -5.95 -3.09
C TRP A 42 6.86 -6.31 -3.85
N TRP A 43 6.45 -5.45 -4.78
CA TRP A 43 5.46 -5.76 -5.79
C TRP A 43 6.17 -6.06 -7.10
N TRP A 44 6.03 -7.30 -7.57
CA TRP A 44 6.61 -7.74 -8.83
C TRP A 44 5.59 -7.57 -9.95
N LEU A 45 5.91 -6.72 -10.91
CA LEU A 45 5.08 -6.50 -12.08
C LEU A 45 5.61 -7.29 -13.28
N PRO A 46 4.70 -7.79 -14.14
CA PRO A 46 5.11 -8.42 -15.38
C PRO A 46 5.93 -7.45 -16.24
N GLU A 47 6.83 -8.02 -17.04
CA GLU A 47 7.66 -7.27 -17.97
C GLU A 47 6.82 -6.49 -18.98
N HIS A 48 7.29 -5.28 -19.29
CA HIS A 48 6.62 -4.41 -20.24
C HIS A 48 7.36 -4.40 -21.57
N PRO A 49 6.69 -4.73 -22.70
CA PRO A 49 7.28 -4.57 -24.02
C PRO A 49 7.52 -3.07 -24.27
N GLY A 50 8.77 -2.61 -24.24
CA GLY A 50 9.15 -1.20 -24.44
C GLY A 50 10.12 -0.64 -23.41
N ARG A 51 10.39 -1.33 -22.30
CA ARG A 51 11.65 -1.15 -21.57
C ARG A 51 12.60 -2.20 -22.13
N GLY A 52 13.63 -1.79 -22.86
CA GLY A 52 14.54 -2.68 -23.61
C GLY A 52 15.42 -3.57 -22.72
N GLY A 53 14.83 -4.41 -21.88
CA GLY A 53 15.48 -5.36 -21.00
C GLY A 53 14.46 -6.35 -20.42
N ASP A 54 14.86 -7.62 -20.39
CA ASP A 54 14.11 -8.82 -19.96
C ASP A 54 13.93 -8.88 -18.42
N ALA A 55 13.79 -7.72 -17.76
CA ALA A 55 13.84 -7.61 -16.31
C ALA A 55 12.47 -7.18 -15.73
N ARG A 56 11.86 -8.09 -14.97
CA ARG A 56 10.67 -7.81 -14.14
C ARG A 56 10.88 -6.56 -13.29
N MET A 57 9.94 -5.63 -13.39
CA MET A 57 9.95 -4.41 -12.56
C MET A 57 9.52 -4.77 -11.14
N ARG A 58 10.35 -4.42 -10.14
CA ARG A 58 9.97 -4.49 -8.74
C ARG A 58 9.70 -3.09 -8.19
N ILE A 59 8.69 -2.98 -7.35
CA ILE A 59 8.33 -1.74 -6.65
C ILE A 59 8.39 -2.00 -5.16
N ARG A 60 9.05 -1.13 -4.40
CA ARG A 60 9.06 -1.19 -2.95
C ARG A 60 7.69 -0.82 -2.41
N VAL A 61 7.12 -1.68 -1.56
CA VAL A 61 5.81 -1.47 -0.94
C VAL A 61 5.99 -1.15 0.54
N LEU A 62 5.37 -0.06 1.00
CA LEU A 62 5.18 0.26 2.43
C LEU A 62 3.69 0.42 2.70
N ALA A 63 3.13 -0.39 3.61
CA ALA A 63 1.70 -0.41 3.86
C ALA A 63 1.35 -0.12 5.33
N GLN A 64 0.23 0.58 5.52
CA GLN A 64 -0.44 0.77 6.80
C GLN A 64 -1.80 0.07 6.80
N CYS A 65 -2.08 -0.68 7.86
CA CYS A 65 -3.33 -1.38 8.13
C CYS A 65 -4.11 -0.66 9.23
N LYS A 66 -5.36 -0.29 8.96
CA LYS A 66 -6.22 0.41 9.92
C LYS A 66 -7.51 -0.37 10.17
N LEU A 67 -7.58 -1.00 11.34
CA LEU A 67 -8.79 -1.64 11.86
C LEU A 67 -9.58 -0.65 12.73
N GLU A 68 -10.15 0.37 12.09
CA GLU A 68 -10.99 1.38 12.75
C GLU A 68 -12.46 1.19 12.40
N ARG A 69 -13.36 1.49 13.35
CA ARG A 69 -14.81 1.52 13.09
C ARG A 69 -15.23 2.75 12.28
N ARG A 70 -14.46 3.83 12.38
CA ARG A 70 -14.75 5.09 11.70
C ARG A 70 -13.97 5.13 10.39
N LYS A 71 -14.59 5.72 9.37
CA LYS A 71 -13.92 5.95 8.10
C LYS A 71 -12.67 6.81 8.31
N LEU A 72 -11.57 6.43 7.67
CA LEU A 72 -10.32 7.17 7.78
C LEU A 72 -10.48 8.60 7.28
N SER A 73 -9.69 9.50 7.87
CA SER A 73 -9.64 10.91 7.51
C SER A 73 -8.40 11.21 6.64
N PRO A 74 -8.35 12.38 5.99
CA PRO A 74 -7.17 12.79 5.21
C PRO A 74 -5.86 12.79 5.99
N LYS A 75 -5.93 12.82 7.34
CA LYS A 75 -4.77 12.73 8.22
C LYS A 75 -3.98 11.44 7.98
N SER A 76 -4.65 10.29 7.82
CA SER A 76 -3.97 9.00 7.62
C SER A 76 -3.13 8.98 6.34
N VAL A 77 -3.60 9.66 5.28
CA VAL A 77 -2.81 9.81 4.05
C VAL A 77 -1.58 10.67 4.31
N ARG A 78 -1.70 11.79 5.02
CA ARG A 78 -0.55 12.66 5.34
C ARG A 78 0.49 11.96 6.22
N GLU A 79 0.03 11.13 7.15
CA GLU A 79 0.91 10.30 7.97
C GLU A 79 1.70 9.32 7.10
N LEU A 80 1.03 8.59 6.20
CA LEU A 80 1.67 7.67 5.27
C LEU A 80 2.62 8.38 4.29
N GLU A 81 2.26 9.57 3.79
CA GLU A 81 3.15 10.40 2.97
C GLU A 81 4.46 10.71 3.70
N GLY A 82 4.39 11.05 4.98
CA GLY A 82 5.58 11.31 5.81
C GLY A 82 6.48 10.08 5.98
N VAL A 83 5.90 8.88 6.06
CA VAL A 83 6.65 7.61 6.09
C VAL A 83 7.36 7.37 4.76
N LEU A 84 6.65 7.55 3.65
CA LEU A 84 7.17 7.33 2.29
C LEU A 84 8.31 8.29 1.96
N LEU A 85 8.15 9.59 2.26
CA LEU A 85 9.18 10.60 2.01
C LEU A 85 10.48 10.30 2.76
N ARG A 86 10.39 9.77 3.98
CA ARG A 86 11.57 9.34 4.75
C ARG A 86 12.26 8.16 4.10
N SER A 87 11.51 7.21 3.54
CA SER A 87 12.05 6.06 2.85
C SER A 87 12.68 6.40 1.49
N MET A 88 12.20 7.46 0.84
CA MET A 88 12.73 7.93 -0.44
C MET A 88 13.90 8.90 -0.30
N ALA A 89 14.14 9.44 0.90
CA ALA A 89 15.27 10.32 1.14
C ALA A 89 16.58 9.53 0.91
N PRO A 90 17.53 10.08 0.13
CA PRO A 90 18.83 9.44 -0.02
C PRO A 90 19.46 9.28 1.35
N LEU A 91 19.91 8.07 1.67
CA LEU A 91 20.72 7.85 2.85
C LEU A 91 21.99 8.67 2.65
N SER A 92 22.07 9.83 3.32
CA SER A 92 23.31 10.58 3.47
C SER A 92 24.27 9.77 4.35
N SER A 93 24.69 8.60 3.88
CA SER A 93 25.77 7.84 4.46
C SER A 93 27.02 8.69 4.30
N GLY A 94 27.54 9.19 5.42
CA GLY A 94 28.81 9.93 5.51
C GLY A 94 30.03 9.07 5.19
N SER A 95 29.99 8.33 4.09
CA SER A 95 31.08 7.55 3.52
C SER A 95 31.55 8.29 2.29
N SER A 96 32.61 9.08 2.45
CA SER A 96 33.42 9.62 1.37
C SER A 96 34.02 8.47 0.55
N THR A 97 33.23 7.92 -0.36
CA THR A 97 33.70 6.97 -1.36
C THR A 97 32.91 7.26 -2.62
N SER A 98 33.62 7.64 -3.67
CA SER A 98 33.10 7.88 -5.01
C SER A 98 32.41 6.62 -5.54
N ILE A 99 31.10 6.51 -5.33
CA ILE A 99 30.27 5.44 -5.87
C ILE A 99 29.59 5.98 -7.14
N SER A 100 29.69 5.19 -8.20
CA SER A 100 29.17 5.41 -9.55
C SER A 100 27.70 5.88 -9.57
N VAL A 101 27.45 6.84 -10.45
CA VAL A 101 26.25 7.70 -10.57
C VAL A 101 25.06 6.98 -11.22
N ASP A 102 24.74 5.73 -10.84
CA ASP A 102 23.56 5.05 -11.43
C ASP A 102 22.90 3.96 -10.55
N GLU A 103 22.98 4.06 -9.22
CA GLU A 103 22.04 3.30 -8.36
C GLU A 103 20.66 3.98 -8.44
N GLN A 104 19.92 3.67 -9.51
CA GLN A 104 18.53 4.06 -9.64
C GLN A 104 17.73 3.38 -8.53
N LEU A 105 17.42 4.13 -7.47
CA LEU A 105 16.63 3.64 -6.35
C LEU A 105 15.33 3.01 -6.85
N ASP A 106 15.00 1.84 -6.30
CA ASP A 106 13.74 1.18 -6.62
C ASP A 106 12.56 2.12 -6.28
N PRO A 107 11.56 2.25 -7.16
CA PRO A 107 10.42 3.11 -6.91
C PRO A 107 9.62 2.62 -5.71
N VAL A 108 9.03 3.54 -4.95
CA VAL A 108 8.24 3.24 -3.75
C VAL A 108 6.76 3.53 -3.99
N VAL A 109 5.89 2.63 -3.51
CA VAL A 109 4.44 2.83 -3.44
C VAL A 109 3.96 2.70 -2.00
N GLY A 110 3.08 3.61 -1.60
CA GLY A 110 2.39 3.56 -0.32
C GLY A 110 1.04 2.89 -0.42
N LEU A 111 0.75 1.96 0.50
CA LEU A 111 -0.55 1.31 0.61
C LEU A 111 -1.25 1.73 1.89
N LEU A 112 -2.46 2.27 1.79
CA LEU A 112 -3.33 2.50 2.95
C LEU A 112 -4.48 1.51 2.91
N ILE A 113 -4.51 0.60 3.89
CA ILE A 113 -5.48 -0.49 3.98
C ILE A 113 -6.44 -0.22 5.13
N SER A 114 -7.73 -0.22 4.85
CA SER A 114 -8.78 0.14 5.81
C SER A 114 -9.83 -0.94 5.91
N ALA A 115 -10.24 -1.28 7.13
CA ALA A 115 -11.34 -2.23 7.39
C ALA A 115 -12.73 -1.70 6.99
N VAL A 116 -12.83 -0.38 6.78
CA VAL A 116 -14.07 0.32 6.38
C VAL A 116 -13.82 1.22 5.17
N PRO A 117 -14.86 1.60 4.40
CA PRO A 117 -14.68 2.48 3.24
C PRO A 117 -14.07 3.83 3.60
N PHE A 118 -13.29 4.41 2.69
CA PHE A 118 -12.68 5.72 2.88
C PHE A 118 -13.70 6.86 2.79
N THR A 119 -13.43 7.97 3.48
CA THR A 119 -14.18 9.22 3.25
C THR A 119 -13.81 9.84 1.91
N LYS A 120 -14.74 10.62 1.31
CA LYS A 120 -14.45 11.41 0.09
C LYS A 120 -13.22 12.30 0.25
N GLY A 121 -13.06 12.94 1.41
CA GLY A 121 -11.88 13.77 1.70
C GLY A 121 -10.58 12.97 1.67
N THR A 122 -10.58 11.72 2.15
CA THR A 122 -9.38 10.86 2.14
C THR A 122 -9.01 10.45 0.73
N VAL A 123 -10.00 10.05 -0.07
CA VAL A 123 -9.81 9.71 -1.49
C VAL A 123 -9.28 10.93 -2.25
N LEU A 124 -9.88 12.12 -2.06
CA LEU A 124 -9.42 13.36 -2.70
C LEU A 124 -7.98 13.72 -2.28
N ARG A 125 -7.63 13.55 -1.00
CA ARG A 125 -6.25 13.80 -0.55
C ARG A 125 -5.26 12.86 -1.23
N ALA A 126 -5.55 11.55 -1.25
CA ALA A 126 -4.69 10.57 -1.91
C ALA A 126 -4.56 10.85 -3.42
N HIS A 127 -5.68 11.20 -4.07
CA HIS A 127 -5.70 11.57 -5.48
C HIS A 127 -4.86 12.83 -5.77
N SER A 128 -4.86 13.82 -4.87
CA SER A 128 -4.05 15.04 -5.00
C SER A 128 -2.57 14.85 -4.64
N SER A 129 -2.20 13.68 -4.09
CA SER A 129 -0.83 13.43 -3.66
C SER A 129 0.08 13.19 -4.87
N PRO A 130 1.30 13.78 -4.88
CA PRO A 130 2.31 13.47 -5.90
C PRO A 130 3.01 12.13 -5.67
N ILE A 131 2.81 11.49 -4.52
CA ILE A 131 3.44 10.22 -4.16
C ILE A 131 2.60 9.06 -4.72
N PRO A 132 3.19 7.99 -5.29
CA PRO A 132 2.43 6.83 -5.72
C PRO A 132 1.72 6.16 -4.55
N LEU A 133 0.38 6.16 -4.58
CA LEU A 133 -0.46 5.64 -3.50
C LEU A 133 -1.53 4.69 -4.03
N MET A 134 -1.76 3.62 -3.27
CA MET A 134 -2.88 2.70 -3.41
C MET A 134 -3.71 2.73 -2.12
N LEU A 135 -5.02 2.93 -2.25
CA LEU A 135 -5.97 2.79 -1.17
C LEU A 135 -6.68 1.45 -1.33
N LEU A 136 -6.77 0.66 -0.27
CA LEU A 136 -7.48 -0.62 -0.25
C LEU A 136 -8.48 -0.62 0.91
N HIS A 137 -9.76 -0.67 0.58
CA HIS A 137 -10.81 -1.01 1.54
C HIS A 137 -10.93 -2.52 1.54
N LEU A 138 -10.59 -3.17 2.64
CA LEU A 138 -10.67 -4.62 2.80
C LEU A 138 -11.53 -4.94 4.02
N PRO A 139 -12.75 -5.47 3.86
CA PRO A 139 -13.58 -5.86 5.00
C PRO A 139 -12.83 -6.83 5.93
N PRO A 140 -12.97 -6.68 7.26
CA PRO A 140 -12.30 -7.57 8.20
C PRO A 140 -12.89 -8.99 8.11
N PRO A 141 -12.09 -10.04 8.33
CA PRO A 141 -12.59 -11.41 8.31
C PRO A 141 -13.60 -11.64 9.46
N PRO A 142 -14.50 -12.63 9.34
CA PRO A 142 -15.60 -12.85 10.29
C PRO A 142 -15.16 -12.90 11.76
N GLN A 143 -13.97 -13.44 12.05
CA GLN A 143 -13.45 -13.56 13.42
C GLN A 143 -13.23 -12.22 14.13
N ILE A 144 -13.02 -11.14 13.38
CA ILE A 144 -12.77 -9.79 13.90
C ILE A 144 -13.71 -8.75 13.27
N SER A 145 -14.89 -9.19 12.82
CA SER A 145 -15.90 -8.29 12.27
C SER A 145 -16.21 -7.14 13.23
N LEU A 146 -16.48 -5.96 12.68
CA LEU A 146 -16.65 -4.71 13.46
C LEU A 146 -18.08 -4.49 13.95
N GLY A 147 -19.00 -5.39 13.61
CA GLY A 147 -20.36 -5.44 14.18
C GLY A 147 -21.44 -4.74 13.37
N ASP A 148 -21.20 -4.39 12.11
CA ASP A 148 -22.23 -3.77 11.27
C ASP A 148 -23.10 -4.82 10.57
N LYS A 149 -24.42 -4.71 10.75
CA LYS A 149 -25.46 -5.42 9.97
C LYS A 149 -25.55 -4.93 8.50
N LEU A 150 -24.46 -4.40 7.94
CA LEU A 150 -24.46 -3.74 6.62
C LEU A 150 -23.97 -4.63 5.47
N THR A 151 -23.64 -5.90 5.71
CA THR A 151 -22.92 -6.70 4.71
C THR A 151 -23.33 -8.17 4.72
N GLU A 152 -24.59 -8.48 4.43
CA GLU A 152 -24.92 -9.81 3.88
C GLU A 152 -24.67 -9.85 2.35
N ASP A 153 -24.62 -8.68 1.68
CA ASP A 153 -24.41 -8.56 0.22
C ASP A 153 -23.16 -7.76 -0.19
N ALA A 154 -22.27 -7.38 0.75
CA ALA A 154 -21.03 -6.72 0.33
C ALA A 154 -20.12 -7.77 -0.35
N PRO A 155 -19.55 -7.45 -1.52
CA PRO A 155 -18.64 -8.36 -2.21
C PRO A 155 -17.57 -8.84 -1.23
N SER A 156 -17.25 -10.14 -1.26
CA SER A 156 -16.18 -10.70 -0.41
C SER A 156 -14.82 -10.04 -0.66
N MET A 157 -14.72 -9.28 -1.75
CA MET A 157 -13.54 -8.57 -2.20
C MET A 157 -13.62 -7.07 -1.89
N GLY A 158 -12.51 -6.57 -1.37
CA GLY A 158 -12.30 -5.16 -1.11
C GLY A 158 -12.32 -4.27 -2.35
N THR A 159 -12.45 -2.96 -2.16
CA THR A 159 -12.28 -1.97 -3.23
C THR A 159 -10.87 -1.39 -3.17
N PHE A 160 -10.19 -1.23 -4.30
CA PHE A 160 -8.94 -0.47 -4.34
C PHE A 160 -8.95 0.65 -5.36
N LEU A 161 -8.13 1.66 -5.09
CA LEU A 161 -7.98 2.86 -5.88
C LEU A 161 -6.51 3.20 -6.01
N PHE A 162 -6.06 3.49 -7.23
CA PHE A 162 -4.75 4.07 -7.49
C PHE A 162 -4.89 5.58 -7.67
N ASN A 163 -3.98 6.35 -7.09
CA ASN A 163 -3.91 7.77 -7.41
C ASN A 163 -3.20 7.98 -8.77
N PRO A 164 -3.26 9.20 -9.35
CA PRO A 164 -2.63 9.47 -10.64
C PRO A 164 -1.12 9.21 -10.67
N ALA A 165 -0.41 9.50 -9.57
CA ALA A 165 1.03 9.25 -9.47
C ALA A 165 1.38 7.74 -9.61
N LEU A 166 0.47 6.86 -9.20
CA LEU A 166 0.62 5.42 -9.39
C LEU A 166 0.04 4.95 -10.74
N GLY A 167 -1.22 5.24 -11.01
CA GLY A 167 -2.00 4.57 -12.07
C GLY A 167 -2.15 5.31 -13.40
N ALA A 168 -1.81 6.61 -13.50
CA ALA A 168 -1.96 7.33 -14.77
C ALA A 168 -0.91 6.91 -15.81
N THR A 169 -1.08 7.35 -17.07
CA THR A 169 -0.13 7.09 -18.18
C THR A 169 1.28 7.59 -17.89
N HIS A 170 1.40 8.70 -17.17
CA HIS A 170 2.67 9.25 -16.68
C HIS A 170 3.01 8.82 -15.25
N GLY A 171 2.15 8.01 -14.63
CA GLY A 171 2.37 7.46 -13.30
C GLY A 171 3.34 6.27 -13.31
N LEU A 172 3.64 5.75 -12.12
CA LEU A 172 4.60 4.67 -11.93
C LEU A 172 4.25 3.40 -12.72
N LEU A 173 2.96 3.05 -12.80
CA LEU A 173 2.43 1.90 -13.53
C LEU A 173 2.13 2.22 -15.01
N ARG A 174 2.30 3.48 -15.43
CA ARG A 174 2.07 3.98 -16.79
C ARG A 174 0.70 3.60 -17.40
N GLY A 175 -0.33 3.42 -16.58
CA GLY A 175 -1.66 3.02 -17.02
C GLY A 175 -1.81 1.54 -17.43
N HIS A 176 -0.78 0.71 -17.23
CA HIS A 176 -0.77 -0.69 -17.70
C HIS A 176 -1.28 -1.70 -16.67
N VAL A 177 -1.38 -1.32 -15.40
CA VAL A 177 -2.00 -2.17 -14.38
C VAL A 177 -3.49 -1.84 -14.33
N GLN A 178 -4.25 -2.58 -15.13
CA GLN A 178 -5.69 -2.69 -14.92
C GLN A 178 -5.96 -3.78 -13.88
N PRO A 179 -6.93 -3.56 -12.97
CA PRO A 179 -7.38 -4.61 -12.08
C PRO A 179 -7.89 -5.80 -12.90
N ARG A 180 -7.18 -6.94 -12.86
CA ARG A 180 -7.72 -8.19 -13.39
C ARG A 180 -8.62 -8.80 -12.33
N TRP A 181 -9.88 -9.00 -12.68
CA TRP A 181 -10.84 -9.75 -11.89
C TRP A 181 -10.98 -11.14 -12.53
N GLU A 182 -10.65 -12.19 -11.78
CA GLU A 182 -11.12 -13.56 -12.02
C GLU A 182 -12.04 -13.94 -10.86
#